data_AF-A0A9W9I7C7-F1
#
_entry.id   AF-A0A9W9I7C7-F1
#
_cell.length_a   1.000
_cell.length_b   1.000
_cell.length_c   1.000
_cell.angle_alpha   90.00
_cell.angle_beta   90.00
_cell.angle_gamma   90.00
#
_symmetry.space_group_name_H-M   'P 1'
#
loop_
_entity.id
_entity.type
_entity.pdbx_description
1 polymer ?
#
loop_
_entity_poly.entity_id
_entity_poly.type
_entity_poly.pdbx_seq_one_letter_code
_entity_poly.pdbx_strand_id
1 'polypeptide(L)'
;MSYADAAAKGPKQSPEESHTSSSCLRILTPPGVHPGISRAPTVGGVYKDESESTASLIDVDSPHVTAVDPNFLDQEVKTTTQAERLEREAEEEEEEKKKKHAREEAEKNAKARKAKSCDLSANSDNPVFIANAVVAALVGAGLGLGAYRKHMQGKLSWELVGVWSGAVGAFGVADYFVSKWFLQNKYPPK
;
A
#
# COMPACT_ATOMS: atom_id res chain seq x y z
N MET A 1 -32.62 -16.36 5.29
CA MET A 1 -33.55 -15.69 6.22
C MET A 1 -33.49 -14.19 5.98
N SER A 2 -34.62 -13.50 5.87
CA SER A 2 -34.66 -12.03 5.74
C SER A 2 -34.59 -11.38 7.12
N TYR A 3 -33.88 -10.25 7.24
CA TYR A 3 -33.78 -9.48 8.49
C TYR A 3 -35.16 -9.08 9.05
N ALA A 4 -36.11 -8.82 8.15
CA ALA A 4 -37.47 -8.45 8.51
C ALA A 4 -38.24 -9.59 9.20
N ASP A 5 -38.06 -10.83 8.75
CA ASP A 5 -38.71 -12.01 9.36
C ASP A 5 -38.16 -12.32 10.75
N ALA A 6 -36.87 -12.09 10.98
CA ALA A 6 -36.25 -12.27 12.30
C ALA A 6 -36.76 -11.21 13.30
N ALA A 7 -36.89 -9.95 12.86
CA ALA A 7 -37.35 -8.85 13.71
C ALA A 7 -38.85 -8.97 14.08
N ALA A 8 -39.68 -9.47 13.17
CA ALA A 8 -41.12 -9.63 13.39
C ALA A 8 -41.47 -10.75 14.38
N LYS A 9 -40.53 -11.65 14.68
CA LYS A 9 -40.74 -12.83 15.54
C LYS A 9 -40.39 -12.59 17.02
N GLY A 10 -40.18 -11.33 17.40
CA GLY A 10 -39.91 -10.93 18.79
C GLY A 10 -41.04 -11.29 19.78
N PRO A 11 -40.75 -11.25 21.08
CA PRO A 11 -41.71 -11.63 22.11
C PRO A 11 -42.98 -10.76 22.05
N LYS A 12 -44.16 -11.40 22.04
CA LYS A 12 -45.45 -10.71 22.07
C LYS A 12 -45.70 -10.19 23.49
N GLN A 13 -45.87 -8.89 23.66
CA GLN A 13 -46.24 -8.31 24.96
C GLN A 13 -47.58 -8.86 25.43
N SER A 14 -47.64 -9.29 26.69
CA SER A 14 -48.88 -9.71 27.32
C SER A 14 -49.70 -8.48 27.76
N PRO A 15 -51.03 -8.58 27.87
CA PRO A 15 -51.86 -7.44 28.28
C PRO A 15 -51.48 -6.89 29.66
N GLU A 16 -50.91 -7.71 30.56
CA GLU A 16 -50.46 -7.27 31.88
C GLU A 16 -49.31 -6.25 31.81
N GLU A 17 -48.48 -6.28 30.78
CA GLU A 17 -47.39 -5.29 30.57
C GLU A 17 -47.91 -3.94 30.02
N SER A 18 -49.09 -3.92 29.39
CA SER A 18 -49.69 -2.69 28.84
C SER A 18 -50.22 -1.75 29.93
N HIS A 19 -50.66 -2.32 31.06
CA HIS A 19 -51.25 -1.57 32.17
C HIS A 19 -50.21 -0.87 33.05
N THR A 20 -48.94 -1.29 33.01
CA THR A 20 -47.86 -0.68 33.81
C THR A 20 -47.24 0.55 33.13
N SER A 21 -47.24 0.62 31.78
CA SER A 21 -46.72 1.80 31.05
C SER A 21 -47.71 2.98 30.99
N SER A 22 -49.01 2.77 31.24
CA SER A 22 -50.02 3.84 31.17
C SER A 22 -50.25 4.59 32.50
N SER A 23 -49.37 4.41 33.50
CA SER A 23 -49.48 5.02 34.82
C SER A 23 -48.30 5.97 35.13
N CYS A 24 -47.98 6.85 34.19
CA CYS A 24 -47.13 8.03 34.45
C CYS A 24 -47.95 9.31 34.70
N LEU A 25 -49.27 9.21 34.86
CA LEU A 25 -50.13 10.36 35.09
C LEU A 25 -51.05 10.13 36.29
N ARG A 26 -50.53 10.32 37.51
CA ARG A 26 -51.32 10.68 38.71
C ARG A 26 -50.40 11.20 39.82
N ILE A 27 -50.16 12.51 39.78
CA ILE A 27 -49.74 13.28 40.97
C ILE A 27 -50.98 13.35 41.88
N LEU A 28 -50.77 13.22 43.20
CA LEU A 28 -51.75 13.21 44.32
C LEU A 28 -52.31 11.83 44.73
N THR A 29 -51.64 11.17 45.68
CA THR A 29 -52.30 10.32 46.71
C THR A 29 -51.39 10.20 47.97
N PRO A 30 -51.96 10.13 49.20
CA PRO A 30 -51.26 10.31 50.49
C PRO A 30 -50.48 9.06 50.96
N PRO A 31 -49.59 9.17 51.99
CA PRO A 31 -48.66 8.11 52.35
C PRO A 31 -49.37 6.98 53.10
N GLY A 32 -49.31 5.76 52.56
CA GLY A 32 -49.86 4.58 53.25
C GLY A 32 -50.15 3.34 52.40
N VAL A 33 -49.87 3.34 51.09
CA VAL A 33 -50.06 2.16 50.23
C VAL A 33 -48.79 1.90 49.42
N HIS A 34 -48.21 0.72 49.59
CA HIS A 34 -47.00 0.28 48.90
C HIS A 34 -47.21 0.26 47.37
N PRO A 35 -46.41 0.97 46.56
CA PRO A 35 -46.36 0.68 45.14
C PRO A 35 -45.71 -0.70 45.00
N GLY A 36 -46.45 -1.66 44.45
CA GLY A 36 -45.90 -2.96 44.08
C GLY A 36 -44.61 -2.75 43.28
N ILE A 37 -43.53 -3.39 43.70
CA ILE A 37 -42.22 -3.30 43.06
C ILE A 37 -42.42 -3.68 41.60
N SER A 38 -42.30 -2.72 40.69
CA SER A 38 -42.26 -2.98 39.25
C SER A 38 -41.07 -3.92 38.99
N ARG A 39 -41.35 -5.22 38.87
CA ARG A 39 -40.35 -6.18 38.41
C ARG A 39 -40.01 -5.85 36.97
N ALA A 40 -38.72 -5.96 36.63
CA ALA A 40 -38.30 -5.87 35.24
C ALA A 40 -39.08 -6.90 34.39
N PRO A 41 -39.46 -6.56 33.15
CA PRO A 41 -40.07 -7.50 32.23
C PRO A 41 -39.22 -8.77 32.15
N THR A 42 -39.88 -9.92 32.03
CA THR A 42 -39.17 -11.20 31.89
C THR A 42 -38.35 -11.15 30.61
N VAL A 43 -37.02 -11.33 30.71
CA VAL A 43 -36.15 -11.37 29.54
C VAL A 43 -36.63 -12.50 28.62
N GLY A 44 -36.96 -12.18 27.38
CA GLY A 44 -37.44 -13.16 26.40
C GLY A 44 -36.44 -14.29 26.25
N GLY A 45 -36.92 -15.54 26.28
CA GLY A 45 -36.06 -16.72 26.14
C GLY A 45 -35.32 -16.74 24.80
N VAL A 46 -34.09 -17.26 24.80
CA VAL A 46 -33.30 -17.45 23.58
C VAL A 46 -33.91 -18.58 22.75
N TYR A 47 -34.20 -18.31 21.48
CA TYR A 47 -34.67 -19.32 20.54
C TYR A 47 -33.52 -20.31 20.29
N LYS A 48 -33.67 -21.55 20.77
CA LYS A 48 -32.79 -22.65 20.41
C LYS A 48 -33.30 -23.27 19.12
N ASP A 49 -32.63 -22.99 18.01
CA ASP A 49 -32.76 -23.80 16.82
C ASP A 49 -31.68 -24.88 16.89
N GLU A 50 -32.10 -26.14 17.02
CA GLU A 50 -31.20 -27.30 17.16
C GLU A 50 -30.41 -27.57 15.85
N SER A 51 -30.63 -26.80 14.78
CA SER A 51 -30.04 -27.00 13.45
C SER A 51 -28.66 -26.34 13.28
N GLU A 52 -28.18 -25.54 14.22
CA GLU A 52 -26.85 -24.89 14.18
C GLU A 52 -25.92 -25.49 15.24
N SER A 53 -25.69 -26.81 15.15
CA SER A 53 -24.72 -27.51 16.00
C SER A 53 -23.29 -27.07 15.67
N THR A 54 -22.79 -26.04 16.37
CA THR A 54 -21.40 -25.55 16.29
C THR A 54 -20.37 -26.54 16.84
N ALA A 55 -20.80 -27.70 17.33
CA ALA A 55 -19.97 -28.72 17.94
C ALA A 55 -19.04 -29.46 16.95
N SER A 56 -19.26 -29.32 15.63
CA SER A 56 -18.41 -29.92 14.58
C SER A 56 -17.44 -28.92 13.92
N LEU A 57 -17.48 -27.64 14.30
CA LEU A 57 -16.61 -26.60 13.77
C LEU A 57 -15.38 -26.38 14.69
N ILE A 58 -14.84 -27.46 15.22
CA ILE A 58 -13.55 -27.46 15.90
C ILE A 58 -12.61 -28.28 15.00
N ASP A 59 -12.03 -27.60 14.03
CA ASP A 59 -10.89 -28.12 13.29
C ASP A 59 -9.70 -28.10 14.25
N VAL A 60 -9.62 -29.14 15.08
CA VAL A 60 -8.54 -29.35 16.06
C VAL A 60 -7.51 -30.30 15.45
N ASP A 61 -7.11 -30.02 14.21
CA ASP A 61 -5.76 -30.30 13.76
C ASP A 61 -4.80 -29.29 14.44
N SER A 62 -4.81 -29.25 15.78
CA SER A 62 -3.72 -28.63 16.52
C SER A 62 -2.52 -29.56 16.39
N PRO A 63 -1.40 -29.10 15.79
CA PRO A 63 -0.22 -29.93 15.64
C PRO A 63 0.18 -30.46 17.02
N HIS A 64 0.13 -31.78 17.17
CA HIS A 64 0.47 -32.46 18.41
C HIS A 64 1.96 -32.20 18.71
N VAL A 65 2.23 -31.24 19.60
CA VAL A 65 3.60 -30.83 19.99
C VAL A 65 4.23 -31.97 20.80
N THR A 66 4.83 -32.93 20.12
CA THR A 66 5.40 -34.13 20.72
C THR A 66 6.86 -34.00 21.09
N ALA A 67 7.57 -33.01 20.56
CA ALA A 67 8.92 -32.69 20.97
C ALA A 67 9.23 -31.23 20.65
N VAL A 68 9.91 -30.56 21.58
CA VAL A 68 10.54 -29.26 21.33
C VAL A 68 11.84 -29.53 20.59
N ASP A 69 12.17 -28.70 19.59
CA ASP A 69 13.45 -28.81 18.86
C ASP A 69 14.63 -28.76 19.85
N PRO A 70 15.63 -29.66 19.74
CA PRO A 70 16.77 -29.68 20.66
C PRO A 70 17.58 -28.36 20.67
N ASN A 71 17.49 -27.54 19.62
CA ASN A 71 18.18 -26.24 19.52
C ASN A 71 17.30 -25.06 19.95
N PHE A 72 16.12 -25.28 20.53
CA PHE A 72 15.18 -24.21 20.91
C PHE A 72 15.76 -23.20 21.91
N LEU A 73 16.70 -23.64 22.77
CA LEU A 73 17.36 -22.76 23.74
C LEU A 73 18.33 -21.77 23.08
N ASP A 74 18.96 -22.18 21.97
CA ASP A 74 19.99 -21.44 21.25
C ASP A 74 19.41 -20.47 20.20
N GLN A 75 18.12 -20.60 19.89
CA GLN A 75 17.43 -19.67 18.98
C GLN A 75 17.27 -18.29 19.62
N GLU A 76 17.66 -17.25 18.87
CA GLU A 76 17.51 -15.85 19.27
C GLU A 76 16.03 -15.42 19.34
N VAL A 77 15.19 -15.98 18.47
CA VAL A 77 13.75 -15.73 18.40
C VAL A 77 12.98 -17.01 18.72
N LYS A 78 12.38 -17.09 19.91
CA LYS A 78 11.76 -18.32 20.45
C LYS A 78 10.26 -18.44 20.21
N THR A 79 9.64 -17.37 19.71
CA THR A 79 8.19 -17.32 19.50
C THR A 79 7.88 -16.76 18.11
N THR A 80 6.83 -17.29 17.49
CA THR A 80 6.37 -16.84 16.16
C THR A 80 5.98 -15.36 16.17
N THR A 81 5.43 -14.86 17.28
CA THR A 81 5.07 -13.44 17.44
C THR A 81 6.28 -12.51 17.57
N GLN A 82 7.42 -13.00 18.08
CA GLN A 82 8.67 -12.23 18.08
C GLN A 82 9.30 -12.21 16.69
N ALA A 83 9.22 -13.30 15.93
CA ALA A 83 9.68 -13.35 14.54
C ALA A 83 8.92 -12.35 13.65
N GLU A 84 7.59 -12.32 13.79
CA GLU A 84 6.73 -11.39 13.04
C GLU A 84 7.04 -9.91 13.35
N ARG A 85 7.42 -9.59 14.60
CA ARG A 85 7.86 -8.21 14.95
C ARG A 85 9.18 -7.85 14.29
N LEU A 86 10.14 -8.77 14.30
CA LEU A 86 11.46 -8.54 13.69
C LEU A 86 11.36 -8.37 12.17
N GLU A 87 10.52 -9.17 11.51
CA GLU A 87 10.28 -9.06 10.07
C GLU A 87 9.66 -7.71 9.70
N ARG A 88 8.68 -7.25 10.49
CA ARG A 88 8.07 -5.93 10.30
C ARG A 88 9.05 -4.78 10.51
N GLU A 89 9.86 -4.84 11.57
CA GLU A 89 10.91 -3.85 11.83
C GLU A 89 11.98 -3.83 10.73
N ALA A 90 12.36 -4.99 10.19
CA ALA A 90 13.30 -5.10 9.07
C ALA A 90 12.71 -4.56 7.76
N GLU A 91 11.44 -4.84 7.47
CA GLU A 91 10.75 -4.30 6.30
C GLU A 91 10.61 -2.78 6.38
N GLU A 92 10.26 -2.24 7.54
CA GLU A 92 10.23 -0.80 7.81
C GLU A 92 11.62 -0.15 7.65
N GLU A 93 12.69 -0.81 8.12
CA GLU A 93 14.06 -0.32 7.97
C GLU A 93 14.52 -0.38 6.50
N GLU A 94 14.17 -1.42 5.76
CA GLU A 94 14.43 -1.52 4.32
C GLU A 94 13.68 -0.45 3.52
N GLU A 95 12.41 -0.21 3.84
CA GLU A 95 11.64 0.87 3.23
C GLU A 95 12.25 2.23 3.54
N GLU A 96 12.68 2.47 4.78
CA GLU A 96 13.33 3.72 5.17
C GLU A 96 14.66 3.90 4.44
N LYS A 97 15.47 2.83 4.32
CA LYS A 97 16.71 2.81 3.52
C LYS A 97 16.42 3.11 2.06
N LYS A 98 15.42 2.46 1.44
CA LYS A 98 15.00 2.72 0.05
C LYS A 98 14.54 4.17 -0.13
N LYS A 99 13.74 4.71 0.79
CA LYS A 99 13.27 6.11 0.77
C LYS A 99 14.44 7.09 0.93
N LYS A 100 15.40 6.83 1.83
CA LYS A 100 16.62 7.63 2.01
C LYS A 100 17.48 7.61 0.74
N HIS A 101 17.69 6.43 0.15
CA HIS A 101 18.50 6.28 -1.06
C HIS A 101 17.85 6.98 -2.26
N ALA A 102 16.53 6.85 -2.42
CA ALA A 102 15.77 7.54 -3.45
C ALA A 102 15.83 9.07 -3.28
N ARG A 103 15.73 9.57 -2.04
CA ARG A 103 15.84 11.00 -1.73
C ARG A 103 17.25 11.53 -2.02
N GLU A 104 18.28 10.80 -1.63
CA GLU A 104 19.67 11.18 -1.89
C GLU A 104 19.98 11.19 -3.39
N GLU A 105 19.50 10.17 -4.13
CA GLU A 105 19.66 10.11 -5.58
C GLU A 105 18.88 11.23 -6.29
N ALA A 106 17.67 11.55 -5.83
CA ALA A 106 16.90 12.67 -6.34
C ALA A 106 17.60 14.01 -6.07
N GLU A 107 18.19 14.19 -4.88
CA GLU A 107 18.93 15.40 -4.53
C GLU A 107 20.22 15.53 -5.37
N LYS A 108 20.97 14.44 -5.56
CA LYS A 108 22.14 14.41 -6.46
C LYS A 108 21.75 14.76 -7.89
N ASN A 109 20.67 14.16 -8.40
CA ASN A 109 20.15 14.48 -9.72
C ASN A 109 19.68 15.93 -9.83
N ALA A 110 19.03 16.48 -8.81
CA ALA A 110 18.60 17.88 -8.78
C ALA A 110 19.79 18.84 -8.77
N LYS A 111 20.82 18.57 -7.95
CA LYS A 111 22.07 19.35 -7.93
C LYS A 111 22.80 19.28 -9.28
N ALA A 112 22.88 18.09 -9.88
CA ALA A 112 23.49 17.91 -11.20
C ALA A 112 22.71 18.64 -12.30
N ARG A 113 21.37 18.60 -12.26
CA ARG A 113 20.51 19.36 -13.18
C ARG A 113 20.67 20.87 -13.00
N LYS A 114 20.75 21.35 -11.75
CA LYS A 114 20.97 22.77 -11.44
C LYS A 114 22.34 23.26 -11.93
N ALA A 115 23.39 22.47 -11.69
CA ALA A 115 24.73 22.76 -12.19
C ALA A 115 24.75 22.81 -13.72
N LYS A 116 24.14 21.81 -14.38
CA LYS A 116 24.00 21.79 -15.85
C LYS A 116 23.14 22.94 -16.37
N SER A 117 22.07 23.34 -15.69
CA SER A 117 21.23 24.46 -16.14
C SER A 117 21.97 25.80 -16.04
N CYS A 118 22.80 26.00 -15.02
CA CYS A 118 23.65 27.18 -14.92
C CYS A 118 24.68 27.21 -16.05
N ASP A 119 25.32 26.07 -16.35
CA ASP A 119 26.31 25.94 -17.43
C ASP A 119 25.67 26.11 -18.83
N LEU A 120 24.47 25.55 -19.04
CA LEU A 120 23.70 25.72 -20.28
C LEU A 120 23.24 27.16 -20.49
N SER A 121 22.85 27.87 -19.42
CA SER A 121 22.48 29.30 -19.51
C SER A 121 23.68 30.21 -19.74
N ALA A 122 24.88 29.81 -19.32
CA ALA A 122 26.10 30.59 -19.55
C ALA A 122 26.59 30.52 -21.00
N ASN A 123 26.10 29.53 -21.78
CA ASN A 123 26.50 29.29 -23.16
C ASN A 123 25.29 29.22 -24.12
N SER A 124 24.16 29.79 -23.70
CA SER A 124 22.92 29.87 -24.51
C SER A 124 23.08 30.75 -25.74
N ASP A 125 24.11 31.58 -25.78
CA ASP A 125 24.39 32.50 -26.89
C ASP A 125 25.19 31.82 -28.02
N ASN A 126 25.62 30.57 -27.83
CA ASN A 126 26.32 29.80 -28.85
C ASN A 126 25.32 29.07 -29.76
N PRO A 127 25.27 29.39 -31.07
CA PRO A 127 24.30 28.80 -32.00
C PRO A 127 24.48 27.28 -32.16
N VAL A 128 25.68 26.74 -31.93
CA VAL A 128 25.94 25.30 -31.97
C VAL A 128 25.22 24.59 -30.81
N PHE A 129 25.17 25.21 -29.64
CA PHE A 129 24.47 24.66 -28.48
C PHE A 129 22.95 24.71 -28.66
N ILE A 130 22.41 25.80 -29.21
CA ILE A 130 20.99 25.89 -29.56
C ILE A 130 20.62 24.82 -30.61
N ALA A 131 21.42 24.67 -31.66
CA ALA A 131 21.17 23.67 -32.70
C ALA A 131 21.20 22.24 -32.13
N ASN A 132 22.19 21.90 -31.30
CA ASN A 132 22.25 20.60 -30.64
C ASN A 132 21.09 20.37 -29.67
N ALA A 133 20.66 21.41 -28.93
CA ALA A 133 19.52 21.35 -28.04
C ALA A 133 18.20 21.11 -28.81
N VAL A 134 18.02 21.77 -29.96
CA VAL A 134 16.85 21.56 -30.84
C VAL A 134 16.85 20.15 -31.40
N VAL A 135 17.99 19.65 -31.88
CA VAL A 135 18.10 18.27 -32.38
C VAL A 135 17.80 17.27 -31.26
N ALA A 136 18.38 17.45 -30.07
CA ALA A 136 18.11 16.61 -28.91
C ALA A 136 16.63 16.65 -28.49
N ALA A 137 15.99 17.83 -28.54
CA ALA A 137 14.57 17.99 -28.24
C ALA A 137 13.68 17.28 -29.27
N LEU A 138 13.98 17.38 -30.57
CA LEU A 138 13.24 16.69 -31.63
C LEU A 138 13.39 15.17 -31.52
N VAL A 139 14.61 14.69 -31.29
CA VAL A 139 14.88 13.26 -31.09
C VAL A 139 14.16 12.76 -29.82
N GLY A 140 14.26 13.50 -28.72
CA GLY A 140 13.59 13.16 -27.46
C GLY A 140 12.07 13.15 -27.56
N ALA A 141 11.48 14.15 -28.23
CA ALA A 141 10.03 14.21 -28.45
C ALA A 141 9.55 13.08 -29.38
N GLY A 142 10.27 12.81 -30.46
CA GLY A 142 9.95 11.72 -31.40
C GLY A 142 10.00 10.34 -30.72
N LEU A 143 11.06 10.08 -29.95
CA LEU A 143 11.19 8.84 -29.19
C LEU A 143 10.16 8.74 -28.06
N GLY A 144 9.87 9.84 -27.36
CA GLY A 144 8.88 9.89 -26.28
C GLY A 144 7.46 9.59 -26.76
N LEU A 145 7.02 10.24 -27.84
CA LEU A 145 5.69 9.99 -28.43
C LEU A 145 5.58 8.59 -29.04
N GLY A 146 6.65 8.11 -29.70
CA GLY A 146 6.70 6.76 -30.27
C GLY A 146 6.64 5.67 -29.19
N ALA A 147 7.40 5.83 -28.11
CA ALA A 147 7.38 4.93 -26.96
C ALA A 147 6.01 4.95 -26.27
N TYR A 148 5.42 6.13 -26.05
CA TYR A 148 4.09 6.25 -25.46
C TYR A 148 3.02 5.54 -26.29
N ARG A 149 3.02 5.74 -27.61
CA ARG A 149 2.08 5.06 -28.52
C ARG A 149 2.27 3.53 -28.49
N LYS A 150 3.52 3.06 -28.39
CA LYS A 150 3.83 1.62 -28.35
C LYS A 150 3.55 0.99 -26.99
N HIS A 151 3.64 1.78 -25.92
CA HIS A 151 3.23 1.42 -24.56
C HIS A 151 1.71 1.18 -24.51
N MET A 152 0.92 2.11 -25.06
CA MET A 152 -0.54 1.97 -25.16
C MET A 152 -0.99 0.74 -25.97
N GLN A 153 -0.13 0.22 -26.85
CA GLN A 153 -0.38 -1.00 -27.64
C GLN A 153 0.06 -2.29 -26.95
N GLY A 154 0.66 -2.23 -25.74
CA GLY A 154 1.18 -3.40 -25.03
C GLY A 154 2.39 -4.08 -25.70
N LYS A 155 2.99 -3.45 -26.72
CA LYS A 155 4.12 -4.01 -27.51
C LYS A 155 5.48 -3.48 -27.07
N LEU A 156 5.55 -2.90 -25.88
CA LEU A 156 6.79 -2.36 -25.32
C LEU A 156 7.52 -3.49 -24.59
N SER A 157 8.25 -4.29 -25.36
CA SER A 157 9.03 -5.40 -24.82
C SER A 157 10.35 -4.90 -24.24
N TRP A 158 10.81 -5.55 -23.17
CA TRP A 158 12.14 -5.35 -22.62
C TRP A 158 13.24 -5.66 -23.62
N GLU A 159 13.00 -6.60 -24.55
CA GLU A 159 13.90 -6.87 -25.68
C GLU A 159 14.04 -5.67 -26.61
N LEU A 160 12.92 -5.01 -26.95
CA LEU A 160 12.96 -3.82 -27.82
C LEU A 160 13.71 -2.69 -27.12
N VAL A 161 13.42 -2.44 -25.83
CA VAL A 161 14.16 -1.46 -25.03
C VAL A 161 15.65 -1.81 -24.99
N GLY A 162 16.00 -3.09 -24.81
CA GLY A 162 17.37 -3.59 -24.81
C GLY A 162 18.10 -3.41 -26.14
N VAL A 163 17.43 -3.65 -27.26
CA VAL A 163 18.01 -3.45 -28.60
C VAL A 163 18.26 -1.97 -28.87
N TRP A 164 17.29 -1.10 -28.54
CA TRP A 164 17.46 0.34 -28.74
C TRP A 164 18.47 0.97 -27.77
N SER A 165 18.49 0.54 -26.51
CA SER A 165 19.51 1.00 -25.55
C SER A 165 20.90 0.50 -25.95
N GLY A 166 21.01 -0.73 -26.45
CA GLY A 166 22.24 -1.27 -27.03
C GLY A 166 22.72 -0.49 -28.25
N ALA A 167 21.82 -0.15 -29.18
CA ALA A 167 22.16 0.63 -30.37
C ALA A 167 22.64 2.04 -30.02
N VAL A 168 21.96 2.73 -29.10
CA VAL A 168 22.38 4.06 -28.62
C VAL A 168 23.71 3.99 -27.88
N GLY A 169 23.91 2.94 -27.05
CA GLY A 169 25.18 2.69 -26.37
C GLY A 169 26.33 2.48 -27.35
N ALA A 170 26.13 1.65 -28.38
CA ALA A 170 27.14 1.40 -29.41
C ALA A 170 27.49 2.67 -30.21
N PHE A 171 26.48 3.48 -30.56
CA PHE A 171 26.71 4.75 -31.23
C PHE A 171 27.52 5.73 -30.37
N GLY A 172 27.23 5.82 -29.07
CA GLY A 172 28.00 6.66 -28.15
C GLY A 172 29.46 6.24 -28.01
N VAL A 173 29.75 4.93 -28.01
CA VAL A 173 31.14 4.43 -28.01
C VAL A 173 31.85 4.82 -29.31
N ALA A 174 31.22 4.63 -30.46
CA ALA A 174 31.79 5.01 -31.74
C ALA A 174 32.07 6.53 -31.82
N ASP A 175 31.09 7.35 -31.42
CA ASP A 175 31.21 8.81 -31.38
C ASP A 175 32.34 9.30 -30.46
N TYR A 176 32.53 8.65 -29.30
CA TYR A 176 33.63 8.94 -28.40
C TYR A 176 35.00 8.70 -29.05
N PHE A 177 35.17 7.57 -29.76
CA PHE A 177 36.44 7.28 -30.44
C PHE A 177 36.69 8.21 -31.62
N VAL A 178 35.66 8.55 -32.40
CA VAL A 178 35.77 9.52 -33.50
C VAL A 178 36.13 10.90 -32.95
N SER A 179 35.45 11.35 -31.91
CA SER A 179 35.73 12.62 -31.24
C SER A 179 37.14 12.66 -30.65
N LYS A 180 37.56 11.59 -29.98
CA LYS A 180 38.92 11.48 -29.43
C LYS A 180 39.99 11.54 -30.53
N TRP A 181 39.78 10.83 -31.63
CA TRP A 181 40.68 10.89 -32.79
C TRP A 181 40.73 12.29 -33.40
N PHE A 182 39.59 12.95 -33.54
CA PHE A 182 39.50 14.30 -34.11
C PHE A 182 40.18 15.36 -33.23
N LEU A 183 40.00 15.26 -31.91
CA LEU A 183 40.66 16.13 -30.93
C LEU A 183 42.18 15.88 -30.86
N GLN A 184 42.62 14.64 -31.01
CA GLN A 184 44.06 14.32 -31.00
C GLN A 184 44.75 14.72 -32.30
N ASN A 185 44.08 14.64 -33.45
CA ASN A 185 44.72 14.82 -34.76
C ASN A 185 44.52 16.22 -35.36
N LYS A 186 43.40 16.90 -35.07
CA LYS A 186 42.98 18.12 -35.77
C LYS A 186 42.76 19.34 -34.87
N TYR A 187 42.31 19.13 -33.63
CA TYR A 187 42.03 20.21 -32.68
C TYR A 187 42.49 19.83 -31.27
N PRO A 188 43.81 19.92 -30.97
CA PRO A 188 44.30 19.61 -29.65
C PRO A 188 43.65 20.54 -28.61
N PRO A 189 43.16 20.01 -27.47
CA PRO A 189 42.60 20.83 -26.40
C PRO A 189 43.71 21.76 -25.86
N LYS A 190 43.37 23.04 -25.65
CA LYS A 190 44.28 24.03 -25.04
C LYS A 190 44.44 23.80 -23.54
#